data_AF-A0A3A0E3B7-F1
#
_entry.id   AF-A0A3A0E3B7-F1
#
_cell.length_a   1.000
_cell.length_b   1.000
_cell.length_c   1.000
_cell.angle_alpha   90.00
_cell.angle_beta   90.00
_cell.angle_gamma   90.00
#
_symmetry.space_group_name_H-M   'P 1'
#
loop_
_entity.id
_entity.type
_entity.pdbx_description
1 polymer ?
#
loop_
_entity_poly.entity_id
_entity_poly.type
_entity_poly.pdbx_seq_one_letter_code
_entity_poly.pdbx_strand_id
1 'polypeptide(L)'
;MQPTDNYQIIGGELAAGVGAWLFQSELIYGYLSRDGASQLALPAGYAQLAYVLTGERRPYNSQAAAFGRVTPAAPFGKGRWGAWEVAGRYSFIDLNDDEVTGGRLQDLTLGLNWYLNRFARWEFNYIHAVLDRPAGNETEADVFGARVQFDF
;
A
#
# COMPACT_ATOMS: atom_id res chain seq x y z
N MET A 1 -31.33 2.29 -2.44
CA MET A 1 -30.28 1.29 -2.72
C MET A 1 -30.92 -0.08 -2.57
N GLN A 2 -30.88 -0.92 -3.60
CA GLN A 2 -31.36 -2.31 -3.53
C GLN A 2 -30.49 -3.10 -2.53
N PRO A 3 -31.05 -4.07 -1.78
CA PRO A 3 -30.24 -4.93 -0.91
C PRO A 3 -29.26 -5.78 -1.73
N THR A 4 -28.09 -6.06 -1.16
CA THR A 4 -27.13 -7.02 -1.72
C THR A 4 -27.45 -8.41 -1.20
N ASP A 5 -27.66 -9.37 -2.10
CA ASP A 5 -27.94 -10.76 -1.73
C ASP A 5 -26.66 -11.54 -1.47
N ASN A 6 -25.64 -11.29 -2.29
CA ASN A 6 -24.32 -11.90 -2.15
C ASN A 6 -23.22 -11.00 -2.74
N TYR A 7 -21.98 -11.25 -2.32
CA TYR A 7 -20.81 -10.59 -2.86
C TYR A 7 -19.69 -11.61 -3.10
N GLN A 8 -18.83 -11.30 -4.06
CA GLN A 8 -17.62 -12.05 -4.37
C GLN A 8 -16.44 -11.09 -4.49
N ILE A 9 -15.25 -11.52 -4.06
CA ILE A 9 -14.02 -10.76 -4.24
C ILE A 9 -13.04 -11.65 -4.99
N ILE A 10 -12.49 -11.12 -6.08
CA ILE A 10 -11.44 -11.76 -6.85
C ILE A 10 -10.25 -10.83 -6.87
N GLY A 11 -9.06 -11.37 -6.54
CA GLY A 11 -7.84 -10.59 -6.43
C GLY A 11 -6.65 -11.31 -7.06
N GLY A 12 -5.69 -10.51 -7.51
CA GLY A 12 -4.38 -10.97 -7.96
C GLY A 12 -3.28 -10.11 -7.37
N GLU A 13 -2.15 -10.74 -7.04
CA GLU A 13 -0.97 -10.09 -6.49
C GLU A 13 0.27 -10.38 -7.35
N LEU A 14 1.20 -9.44 -7.38
CA LEU A 14 2.52 -9.59 -8.01
C LEU A 14 3.57 -8.97 -7.10
N ALA A 15 4.69 -9.66 -6.94
CA ALA A 15 5.80 -9.15 -6.15
C ALA A 15 7.15 -9.61 -6.70
N ALA A 16 8.14 -8.72 -6.66
CA ALA A 16 9.49 -8.99 -7.14
C ALA A 16 10.53 -8.27 -6.27
N GLY A 17 11.63 -8.95 -5.93
CA GLY A 17 12.72 -8.37 -5.17
C GLY A 17 14.07 -8.67 -5.82
N VAL A 18 14.83 -7.64 -6.19
CA VAL A 18 16.13 -7.76 -6.85
C VAL A 18 17.14 -6.85 -6.15
N GLY A 19 18.09 -7.45 -5.44
CA GLY A 19 19.04 -6.70 -4.63
C GLY A 19 18.31 -5.86 -3.57
N ALA A 20 18.51 -4.54 -3.61
CA ALA A 20 17.88 -3.58 -2.71
C ALA A 20 16.51 -3.07 -3.20
N TRP A 21 16.07 -3.47 -4.40
CA TRP A 21 14.75 -3.13 -4.94
C TRP A 21 13.69 -4.12 -4.50
N LEU A 22 12.51 -3.60 -4.18
CA LEU A 22 11.29 -4.36 -3.94
C LEU A 22 10.13 -3.71 -4.70
N PHE A 23 9.43 -4.50 -5.51
CA PHE A 23 8.17 -4.14 -6.15
C PHE A 23 7.06 -5.05 -5.63
N GLN A 24 5.90 -4.48 -5.35
CA GLN A 24 4.68 -5.22 -4.96
C GLN A 24 3.45 -4.53 -5.55
N SER A 25 2.47 -5.30 -5.97
CA SER A 25 1.18 -4.78 -6.42
C SER A 25 0.06 -5.77 -6.13
N GLU A 26 -1.13 -5.25 -5.91
CA GLU A 26 -2.36 -6.03 -5.74
C GLU A 26 -3.49 -5.34 -6.50
N LEU A 27 -4.36 -6.14 -7.12
CA LEU A 27 -5.57 -5.69 -7.78
C LEU A 27 -6.72 -6.59 -7.36
N ILE A 28 -7.81 -5.99 -6.90
CA ILE A 28 -9.01 -6.66 -6.44
C ILE A 28 -10.24 -6.09 -7.15
N TYR A 29 -11.23 -6.96 -7.37
CA TYR A 29 -12.57 -6.61 -7.84
C TYR A 29 -13.60 -7.17 -6.87
N GLY A 30 -14.43 -6.29 -6.32
CA GLY A 30 -15.62 -6.67 -5.57
C GLY A 30 -16.83 -6.73 -6.48
N TYR A 31 -17.43 -7.90 -6.63
CA TYR A 31 -18.68 -8.10 -7.37
C TYR A 31 -19.86 -8.20 -6.40
N LEU A 32 -20.87 -7.36 -6.56
CA LEU A 32 -22.06 -7.34 -5.68
C LEU A 32 -23.30 -7.68 -6.50
N SER A 33 -23.95 -8.80 -6.17
CA SER A 33 -25.21 -9.20 -6.79
C SER A 33 -26.39 -8.73 -5.94
N ARG A 34 -27.37 -8.11 -6.61
CA ARG A 34 -28.49 -7.40 -5.98
C ARG A 34 -29.80 -7.83 -6.64
N ASP A 35 -30.83 -8.02 -5.84
CA ASP A 35 -32.14 -8.40 -6.36
C ASP A 35 -32.72 -7.30 -7.27
N GLY A 36 -33.21 -7.70 -8.44
CA GLY A 36 -33.82 -6.78 -9.42
C GLY A 36 -32.89 -5.66 -9.94
N ALA A 37 -31.56 -5.78 -9.83
CA ALA A 37 -30.61 -4.80 -10.32
C ALA A 37 -29.39 -5.47 -11.00
N SER A 38 -28.58 -4.66 -11.70
CA SER A 38 -27.33 -5.12 -12.29
C SER A 38 -26.32 -5.53 -11.21
N GLN A 39 -25.40 -6.43 -11.55
CA GLN A 39 -24.25 -6.71 -10.69
C GLN A 39 -23.27 -5.54 -10.75
N LEU A 40 -22.82 -5.09 -9.59
CA LEU A 40 -21.78 -4.05 -9.49
C LEU A 40 -20.39 -4.69 -9.54
N ALA A 41 -19.43 -3.99 -10.14
CA ALA A 41 -18.01 -4.31 -10.13
C ALA A 41 -17.19 -3.14 -9.58
N LEU A 42 -16.61 -3.30 -8.39
CA LEU A 42 -15.90 -2.26 -7.66
C LEU A 42 -14.40 -2.59 -7.60
N PRO A 43 -13.55 -1.99 -8.46
CA PRO A 43 -12.13 -2.27 -8.49
C PRO A 43 -11.36 -1.48 -7.42
N ALA A 44 -10.32 -2.10 -6.87
CA ALA A 44 -9.33 -1.42 -6.05
C ALA A 44 -7.95 -2.04 -6.26
N GLY A 45 -6.90 -1.29 -6.02
CA GLY A 45 -5.56 -1.84 -6.12
C GLY A 45 -4.47 -0.87 -5.75
N TYR A 46 -3.24 -1.37 -5.75
CA TYR A 46 -2.06 -0.56 -5.54
C TYR A 46 -0.85 -1.12 -6.29
N ALA A 47 0.13 -0.25 -6.51
CA ALA A 47 1.49 -0.62 -6.87
C ALA A 47 2.47 0.14 -5.98
N GLN A 48 3.48 -0.56 -5.49
CA GLN A 48 4.50 -0.05 -4.59
C GLN A 48 5.88 -0.41 -5.12
N LEU A 49 6.80 0.57 -5.07
CA LEU A 49 8.21 0.39 -5.32
C LEU A 49 8.99 0.91 -4.10
N ALA A 50 9.91 0.10 -3.60
CA ALA A 50 10.80 0.45 -2.51
C ALA A 50 12.25 0.16 -2.89
N TYR A 51 13.16 0.99 -2.35
CA TYR A 51 14.59 0.85 -2.55
C TYR A 51 15.34 1.14 -1.26
N VAL A 52 16.16 0.18 -0.84
CA VAL A 52 17.04 0.34 0.32
C VAL A 52 18.31 1.07 -0.12
N LEU A 53 18.41 2.35 0.22
CA LEU A 53 19.51 3.25 -0.15
C LEU A 53 20.88 2.76 0.34
N THR A 54 20.90 2.02 1.45
CA THR A 54 22.11 1.45 2.06
C THR A 54 22.47 0.06 1.52
N GLY A 55 21.69 -0.47 0.57
CA GLY A 55 22.01 -1.65 -0.22
C GLY A 55 21.55 -2.99 0.38
N GLU A 56 20.90 -2.99 1.54
CA GLU A 56 20.40 -4.23 2.14
C GLU A 56 19.29 -4.87 1.31
N ARG A 57 19.29 -6.20 1.27
CA ARG A 57 18.26 -7.00 0.61
C ARG A 57 17.20 -7.45 1.62
N ARG A 58 15.94 -7.47 1.18
CA ARG A 58 14.85 -8.11 1.93
C ARG A 58 14.87 -9.63 1.69
N PRO A 59 14.93 -10.47 2.75
CA PRO A 59 14.80 -11.91 2.57
C PRO A 59 13.38 -12.25 2.10
N TYR A 60 13.25 -13.26 1.25
CA TYR A 60 11.94 -13.76 0.81
C TYR A 60 11.67 -15.11 1.47
N ASN A 61 10.51 -15.24 2.13
CA ASN A 61 10.03 -16.49 2.70
C ASN A 61 9.06 -17.13 1.71
N SER A 62 9.49 -18.21 1.05
CA SER A 62 8.67 -18.92 0.07
C SER A 62 7.50 -19.69 0.69
N GLN A 63 7.60 -20.13 1.95
CA GLN A 63 6.51 -20.82 2.64
C GLN A 63 5.37 -19.86 3.00
N ALA A 64 5.71 -18.62 3.32
CA ALA A 64 4.74 -17.58 3.65
C ALA A 64 4.40 -16.66 2.45
N ALA A 65 5.00 -16.90 1.29
CA ALA A 65 4.93 -16.04 0.10
C ALA A 65 5.16 -14.54 0.41
N ALA A 66 6.09 -14.22 1.32
CA ALA A 66 6.22 -12.88 1.88
C ALA A 66 7.66 -12.38 1.96
N PHE A 67 7.85 -11.08 1.75
CA PHE A 67 9.12 -10.39 2.02
C PHE A 67 9.28 -10.11 3.51
N GLY A 68 10.45 -10.43 4.04
CA GLY A 68 10.82 -10.12 5.41
C GLY A 68 11.28 -8.68 5.60
N ARG A 69 11.82 -8.43 6.78
CA ARG A 69 12.31 -7.11 7.20
C ARG A 69 13.68 -6.79 6.59
N VAL A 70 13.95 -5.50 6.41
CA VAL A 70 15.31 -4.98 6.23
C VAL A 70 16.04 -5.13 7.56
N THR A 71 17.23 -5.74 7.53
CA THR A 71 18.13 -5.81 8.69
C THR A 71 19.40 -5.04 8.33
N PRO A 72 19.68 -3.91 9.00
CA PRO A 72 20.88 -3.13 8.69
C PRO A 72 22.15 -3.99 8.76
N ALA A 73 22.95 -3.99 7.70
CA ALA A 73 24.32 -4.54 7.77
C ALA A 73 25.15 -3.74 8.79
N ALA A 74 24.75 -2.48 8.96
CA ALA A 74 25.35 -1.54 9.88
C ALA A 74 24.36 -0.92 10.86
N PRO A 75 24.07 -1.57 12.02
CA PRO A 75 23.23 -0.97 13.04
C PRO A 75 23.72 0.43 13.44
N PHE A 76 22.76 1.33 13.64
CA PHE A 76 22.97 2.71 14.07
C PHE A 76 23.75 2.79 15.38
N GLY A 77 24.64 3.76 15.47
CA GLY A 77 25.52 4.00 16.61
C GLY A 77 27.00 3.81 16.27
N LYS A 78 27.88 4.35 17.13
CA LYS A 78 29.35 4.32 16.94
C LYS A 78 29.80 4.78 15.53
N GLY A 79 29.19 5.85 15.02
CA GLY A 79 29.49 6.42 13.70
C GLY A 79 28.77 5.76 12.51
N ARG A 80 27.85 4.82 12.76
CA ARG A 80 27.06 4.14 11.72
C ARG A 80 25.63 4.66 11.70
N TRP A 81 25.00 4.62 10.52
CA TRP A 81 23.72 5.26 10.25
C TRP A 81 22.51 4.33 10.26
N GLY A 82 22.64 3.02 10.44
CA GLY A 82 21.53 2.10 10.21
C GLY A 82 21.30 1.86 8.71
N ALA A 83 20.12 1.37 8.36
CA ALA A 83 19.67 1.25 6.97
C ALA A 83 18.57 2.26 6.65
N TRP A 84 18.59 2.77 5.42
CA TRP A 84 17.60 3.74 4.94
C TRP A 84 16.89 3.17 3.72
N GLU A 85 15.57 3.26 3.70
CA GLU A 85 14.74 2.85 2.57
C GLU A 85 13.78 3.97 2.20
N VAL A 86 13.62 4.17 0.90
CA VAL A 86 12.56 5.02 0.35
C VAL A 86 11.53 4.15 -0.33
N ALA A 87 10.27 4.56 -0.26
CA ALA A 87 9.17 3.86 -0.91
C ALA A 87 8.20 4.85 -1.55
N GLY A 88 7.64 4.47 -2.70
CA GLY A 88 6.52 5.14 -3.34
C GLY A 88 5.40 4.14 -3.54
N ARG A 89 4.16 4.53 -3.24
CA ARG A 89 2.97 3.72 -3.50
C ARG A 89 1.89 4.58 -4.12
N TYR A 90 1.29 4.09 -5.20
CA TYR A 90 0.03 4.60 -5.71
C TYR A 90 -1.06 3.57 -5.42
N SER A 91 -2.19 4.00 -4.88
CA SER A 91 -3.37 3.16 -4.67
C SER A 91 -4.63 3.85 -5.16
N PHE A 92 -5.63 3.04 -5.50
CA PHE A 92 -6.96 3.53 -5.82
C PHE A 92 -8.02 2.58 -5.31
N ILE A 93 -9.21 3.12 -5.09
CA ILE A 93 -10.46 2.38 -4.94
C ILE A 93 -11.54 3.14 -5.69
N ASP A 94 -12.28 2.45 -6.55
CA ASP A 94 -13.41 3.02 -7.29
C ASP A 94 -14.70 2.37 -6.83
N LEU A 95 -15.55 3.17 -6.19
CA LEU A 95 -16.85 2.75 -5.68
C LEU A 95 -17.99 3.26 -6.55
N ASN A 96 -17.72 3.57 -7.81
CA ASN A 96 -18.72 4.01 -8.78
C ASN A 96 -19.03 2.89 -9.77
N ASP A 97 -20.28 2.43 -9.77
CA ASP A 97 -20.81 1.55 -10.82
C ASP A 97 -22.34 1.59 -10.82
N ASP A 98 -22.93 1.60 -12.02
CA ASP A 98 -24.37 1.76 -12.28
C ASP A 98 -25.00 2.91 -11.45
N GLU A 99 -25.92 2.59 -10.53
CA GLU A 99 -26.59 3.58 -9.67
C GLU A 99 -25.82 3.90 -8.38
N VAL A 100 -24.69 3.25 -8.13
CA VAL A 100 -23.83 3.50 -6.97
C VAL A 100 -22.81 4.58 -7.30
N THR A 101 -22.84 5.65 -6.51
CA THR A 101 -21.97 6.83 -6.66
C THR A 101 -21.10 7.02 -5.41
N GLY A 102 -20.35 5.98 -5.06
CA GLY A 102 -19.53 5.94 -3.84
C GLY A 102 -18.28 6.83 -3.88
N GLY A 103 -17.87 7.28 -5.06
CA GLY A 103 -16.66 8.04 -5.29
C GLY A 103 -15.44 7.18 -5.60
N ARG A 104 -14.41 7.82 -6.17
CA ARG A 104 -13.11 7.22 -6.45
C ARG A 104 -12.06 7.93 -5.61
N LEU A 105 -11.34 7.16 -4.80
CA LEU A 105 -10.23 7.66 -4.00
C LEU A 105 -8.91 7.18 -4.61
N GLN A 106 -7.95 8.09 -4.74
CA GLN A 106 -6.62 7.83 -5.24
C GLN A 106 -5.60 8.39 -4.25
N ASP A 107 -4.60 7.60 -3.86
CA ASP A 107 -3.57 8.03 -2.92
C ASP A 107 -2.18 7.85 -3.53
N LEU A 108 -1.35 8.90 -3.45
CA LEU A 108 0.09 8.83 -3.63
C LEU A 108 0.78 8.91 -2.28
N THR A 109 1.44 7.82 -1.87
CA THR A 109 2.24 7.75 -0.63
C THR A 109 3.73 7.79 -0.96
N LEU A 110 4.46 8.70 -0.32
CA LEU A 110 5.91 8.72 -0.29
C LEU A 110 6.39 8.39 1.13
N GLY A 111 7.22 7.35 1.25
CA GLY A 111 7.70 6.82 2.52
C GLY A 111 9.21 6.90 2.67
N LEU A 112 9.67 7.20 3.88
CA LEU A 112 11.06 7.12 4.31
C LEU A 112 11.15 6.26 5.58
N ASN A 113 11.88 5.15 5.49
CA ASN A 113 12.07 4.21 6.58
C ASN A 113 13.53 4.24 7.04
N TRP A 114 13.72 4.41 8.35
CA TRP A 114 15.03 4.37 8.99
C TRP A 114 15.12 3.21 9.97
N TYR A 115 15.88 2.18 9.58
CA TYR A 115 16.11 1.00 10.37
C TYR A 115 17.35 1.21 11.24
N LEU A 116 17.15 1.49 12.52
CA LEU A 116 18.24 1.71 13.47
C LEU A 116 18.99 0.40 13.72
N ASN A 117 18.25 -0.70 13.90
CA ASN A 117 18.79 -2.03 14.10
C ASN A 117 17.71 -3.06 13.74
N ARG A 118 17.91 -4.35 14.07
CA ARG A 118 16.94 -5.41 13.77
C ARG A 118 15.59 -5.32 14.52
N PHE A 119 15.52 -4.46 15.54
CA PHE A 119 14.42 -4.33 16.49
C PHE A 119 13.71 -2.98 16.43
N ALA A 120 14.42 -1.91 16.03
CA ALA A 120 13.92 -0.55 16.08
C ALA A 120 13.94 0.12 14.69
N ARG A 121 12.83 0.74 14.31
CA ARG A 121 12.71 1.54 13.09
C ARG A 121 11.83 2.77 13.27
N TRP A 122 12.12 3.79 12.47
CA TRP A 122 11.27 4.95 12.24
C TRP A 122 10.69 4.89 10.84
N GLU A 123 9.44 5.29 10.69
CA GLU A 123 8.73 5.34 9.40
C GLU A 123 8.10 6.72 9.29
N PHE A 124 8.32 7.41 8.18
CA PHE A 124 7.73 8.70 7.87
C PHE A 124 7.02 8.59 6.53
N ASN A 125 5.76 9.02 6.47
CA ASN A 125 4.96 9.02 5.25
C ASN A 125 4.39 10.40 4.98
N TYR A 126 4.42 10.81 3.72
CA TYR A 126 3.58 11.84 3.17
C TYR A 126 2.58 11.19 2.22
N ILE A 127 1.30 11.54 2.35
CA ILE A 127 0.22 10.99 1.54
C ILE A 127 -0.55 12.16 0.94
N HIS A 128 -0.64 12.18 -0.39
CA HIS A 128 -1.52 13.07 -1.12
C HIS A 128 -2.71 12.24 -1.63
N ALA A 129 -3.90 12.54 -1.12
CA ALA A 129 -5.13 11.82 -1.43
C ALA A 129 -6.05 12.72 -2.26
N VAL A 130 -6.61 12.17 -3.33
CA VAL A 130 -7.57 12.83 -4.22
C VAL A 130 -8.85 12.02 -4.23
N LEU A 131 -9.97 12.65 -3.87
CA LEU A 131 -11.29 12.05 -3.84
C LEU A 131 -12.18 12.70 -4.91
N ASP A 132 -12.51 11.89 -5.91
CA ASP A 132 -13.41 12.23 -7.01
C ASP A 132 -14.82 11.75 -6.69
N ARG A 133 -15.80 12.66 -6.69
CA ARG A 133 -17.22 12.32 -6.46
C ARG A 133 -18.04 12.59 -7.72
N PRO A 134 -18.86 11.64 -8.20
CA PRO A 134 -19.68 11.86 -9.41
C PRO A 134 -20.62 13.08 -9.35
N ALA A 135 -21.10 13.43 -8.16
CA ALA A 135 -22.05 14.53 -7.95
C ALA A 135 -21.44 15.70 -7.14
N GLY A 136 -20.12 15.85 -7.12
CA GLY A 136 -19.45 16.89 -6.34
C GLY A 136 -18.13 17.35 -6.96
N ASN A 137 -17.48 18.29 -6.28
CA ASN A 137 -16.13 18.70 -6.65
C ASN A 137 -15.12 17.65 -6.19
N GLU A 138 -14.02 17.57 -6.93
CA GLU A 138 -12.79 16.93 -6.47
C GLU A 138 -12.33 17.57 -5.16
N THR A 139 -11.89 16.73 -4.24
CA THR A 139 -11.34 17.18 -2.95
C THR A 139 -10.01 16.48 -2.69
N GLU A 140 -9.01 17.26 -2.29
CA GLU A 140 -7.67 16.78 -1.99
C GLU A 140 -7.36 16.85 -0.49
N ALA A 141 -6.45 15.99 -0.01
CA ALA A 141 -5.93 16.03 1.35
C ALA A 141 -4.44 15.63 1.39
N ASP A 142 -3.67 16.41 2.15
CA ASP A 142 -2.26 16.12 2.46
C ASP A 142 -2.15 15.60 3.90
N VAL A 143 -1.54 14.43 4.06
CA VAL A 143 -1.37 13.77 5.37
C VAL A 143 0.10 13.48 5.63
N PHE A 144 0.57 13.87 6.81
CA PHE A 144 1.90 13.53 7.32
C PHE A 144 1.78 12.54 8.47
N GLY A 145 2.45 11.40 8.36
CA GLY A 145 2.46 10.35 9.37
C GLY A 145 3.88 10.00 9.79
N ALA A 146 4.07 9.79 11.09
CA ALA A 146 5.30 9.25 11.65
C ALA A 146 4.99 8.07 12.57
N ARG A 147 5.82 7.04 12.54
CA ARG A 147 5.72 5.88 13.42
C ARG A 147 7.10 5.49 13.93
N VAL A 148 7.16 5.12 15.20
CA VAL A 148 8.29 4.41 15.80
C VAL A 148 7.83 3.01 16.13
N GLN A 149 8.58 2.01 15.70
CA GLN A 149 8.28 0.61 15.98
C GLN A 149 9.44 -0.06 16.70
N PHE A 150 9.09 -0.85 17.71
CA PHE A 150 9.98 -1.75 18.45
C PHE A 150 9.44 -3.17 18.38
N ASP A 151 10.33 -4.15 18.24
CA ASP A 151 10.03 -5.58 18.18
C ASP A 151 11.03 -6.33 19.08
N PHE A 152 10.57 -7.33 19.86
CA PHE A 152 11.35 -7.99 20.91
C PHE A 152 11.24 -9.52 20.89
#